data_AF-A0A132NLU4-F1
#
_entry.id   AF-A0A132NLU4-F1
#
_cell.length_a   1.000
_cell.length_b   1.000
_cell.length_c   1.000
_cell.angle_alpha   90.00
_cell.angle_beta   90.00
_cell.angle_gamma   90.00
#
_symmetry.space_group_name_H-M   'P 1'
#
loop_
_entity.id
_entity.type
_entity.pdbx_description
1 polymer ?
#
loop_
_entity_poly.entity_id
_entity_poly.type
_entity_poly.pdbx_seq_one_letter_code
_entity_poly.pdbx_strand_id
1 'polypeptide(L)'
;MTHPPVRRTLVIEQPYRARIVDLPEPELHEGCFRVETLYSGLSAGTELSWFRGSNPCLRKTFDPRLRLFTDGQPPAAYPVRKLGYMEVGLVTDTRTPEVRSGSLVSLAIGHATSHVLHVLDDHFVPLPPDLDPLLGVYLAHMGPICANALLHAAAETVGGGVQHLGDGVRGRRVLVTGAGVIG
;
A
#
# COMPACT_ATOMS: atom_id res chain seq x y z
N MET A 1 -6.48 28.98 -22.17
CA MET A 1 -6.70 27.53 -22.27
C MET A 1 -6.20 26.93 -20.97
N THR A 2 -7.09 26.45 -20.11
CA THR A 2 -6.72 25.74 -18.89
C THR A 2 -6.14 24.38 -19.29
N HIS A 3 -4.93 24.08 -18.83
CA HIS A 3 -4.37 22.74 -19.01
C HIS A 3 -5.31 21.72 -18.32
N PRO A 4 -5.49 20.51 -18.90
CA PRO A 4 -6.25 19.48 -18.23
C PRO A 4 -5.62 19.17 -16.87
N PRO A 5 -6.42 18.83 -15.85
CA PRO A 5 -5.89 18.47 -14.53
C PRO A 5 -4.95 17.27 -14.67
N VAL A 6 -3.82 17.33 -13.95
CA VAL A 6 -2.80 16.28 -13.95
C VAL A 6 -2.54 15.80 -12.53
N ARG A 7 -2.26 14.50 -12.41
CA ARG A 7 -1.68 13.91 -11.21
C ARG A 7 -0.19 13.63 -11.42
N ARG A 8 0.60 13.79 -10.37
CA ARG A 8 2.02 13.43 -10.35
C ARG A 8 2.19 12.06 -9.73
N THR A 9 2.93 11.17 -10.38
CA THR A 9 3.21 9.81 -9.85
C THR A 9 4.70 9.51 -9.88
N LEU A 10 5.15 8.69 -8.91
CA LEU A 10 6.53 8.22 -8.84
C LEU A 10 6.71 6.98 -9.72
N VAL A 11 7.67 7.05 -10.65
CA VAL A 11 8.02 5.96 -11.56
C VAL A 11 9.50 5.64 -11.40
N ILE A 12 9.86 4.36 -11.41
CA ILE A 12 11.25 3.93 -11.53
C ILE A 12 11.52 3.64 -13.01
N GLU A 13 12.30 4.49 -13.68
CA GLU A 13 12.59 4.36 -15.12
C GLU A 13 13.58 3.23 -15.41
N GLN A 14 14.52 3.02 -14.50
CA GLN A 14 15.58 2.00 -14.56
C GLN A 14 16.24 1.92 -13.17
N PRO A 15 17.18 0.98 -12.91
CA PRO A 15 17.86 0.91 -11.62
C PRO A 15 18.47 2.26 -11.24
N TYR A 16 18.25 2.67 -9.98
CA TYR A 16 18.71 3.92 -9.37
C TYR A 16 18.17 5.21 -10.00
N ARG A 17 17.12 5.12 -10.84
CA ARG A 17 16.53 6.28 -11.51
C ARG A 17 15.04 6.37 -11.25
N ALA A 18 14.68 7.16 -10.25
CA ALA A 18 13.30 7.53 -9.97
C ALA A 18 12.94 8.85 -10.65
N ARG A 19 11.70 8.99 -11.09
CA ARG A 19 11.19 10.21 -11.70
C ARG A 19 9.74 10.46 -11.32
N ILE A 20 9.40 11.72 -11.10
CA ILE A 20 8.01 12.16 -11.02
C ILE A 20 7.53 12.43 -12.45
N VAL A 21 6.40 11.86 -12.82
CA VAL A 21 5.77 12.08 -14.12
C VAL A 21 4.35 12.59 -13.95
N ASP A 22 3.97 13.53 -14.81
CA ASP A 22 2.60 14.02 -14.90
C ASP A 22 1.79 13.05 -15.75
N LEU A 23 0.65 12.62 -15.23
CA LEU A 23 -0.35 11.85 -15.94
C LEU A 23 -1.68 12.60 -15.91
N PRO A 24 -2.56 12.42 -16.90
CA PRO A 24 -3.91 12.95 -16.83
C PRO A 24 -4.62 12.47 -15.55
N GLU A 25 -5.32 13.38 -14.89
CA GLU A 25 -6.22 13.03 -13.78
C GLU A 25 -7.36 12.16 -14.32
N PRO A 26 -7.67 11.01 -13.70
CA PRO A 26 -8.83 10.22 -14.11
C PRO A 26 -10.13 10.99 -13.93
N GLU A 27 -11.08 10.73 -14.83
CA GLU A 27 -12.44 11.23 -14.67
C GLU A 27 -13.10 10.61 -13.45
N LEU A 28 -13.96 11.40 -12.79
CA LEU A 28 -14.74 10.92 -11.66
C LEU A 28 -16.07 10.34 -12.18
N HIS A 29 -16.13 9.01 -12.24
CA HIS A 29 -17.32 8.25 -12.67
C HIS A 29 -18.30 7.99 -11.50
N GLU A 30 -19.50 7.52 -11.81
CA GLU A 30 -20.47 7.06 -10.80
C GLU A 30 -19.88 5.90 -9.98
N GLY A 31 -20.17 5.86 -8.67
CA GLY A 31 -19.58 4.87 -7.76
C GLY A 31 -18.12 5.17 -7.37
N CYS A 32 -17.52 6.23 -7.92
CA CYS A 32 -16.15 6.63 -7.60
C CYS A 32 -16.08 7.82 -6.64
N PHE A 33 -14.94 7.94 -5.97
CA PHE A 33 -14.53 9.11 -5.21
C PHE A 33 -13.08 9.49 -5.52
N ARG A 34 -12.76 10.78 -5.45
CA ARG A 34 -11.41 11.31 -5.62
C ARG A 34 -10.76 11.51 -4.27
N VAL A 35 -9.49 11.14 -4.20
CA VAL A 35 -8.64 11.32 -3.03
C VAL A 35 -7.42 12.13 -3.43
N GLU A 36 -7.12 13.18 -2.66
CA GLU A 36 -5.83 13.87 -2.67
C GLU A 36 -4.92 13.25 -1.60
N THR A 37 -3.73 12.83 -1.99
CA THR A 37 -2.78 12.17 -1.10
C THR A 37 -2.15 13.19 -0.16
N LEU A 38 -2.29 12.97 1.15
CA LEU A 38 -1.68 13.77 2.21
C LEU A 38 -0.33 13.22 2.63
N TYR A 39 -0.24 11.90 2.78
CA TYR A 39 0.96 11.19 3.20
C TYR A 39 1.17 9.96 2.33
N SER A 40 2.43 9.63 2.09
CA SER A 40 2.80 8.44 1.35
C SER A 40 4.10 7.91 1.92
N GLY A 41 4.02 6.73 2.54
CA GLY A 41 5.17 6.09 3.14
C GLY A 41 5.98 5.29 2.13
N LEU A 42 7.29 5.18 2.33
CA LEU A 42 8.20 4.47 1.41
C LEU A 42 8.73 3.17 2.00
N SER A 43 8.48 2.05 1.33
CA SER A 43 9.01 0.77 1.79
C SER A 43 10.51 0.61 1.55
N ALA A 44 11.26 0.50 2.65
CA ALA A 44 12.69 0.18 2.62
C ALA A 44 13.01 -1.23 2.10
N GLY A 45 12.02 -2.12 2.02
CA GLY A 45 12.18 -3.49 1.51
C GLY A 45 11.78 -3.61 0.05
N THR A 46 10.47 -3.71 -0.18
CA THR A 46 9.91 -4.05 -1.50
C THR A 46 10.20 -2.97 -2.52
N GLU A 47 9.93 -1.71 -2.22
CA GLU A 47 10.12 -0.63 -3.18
C GLU A 47 11.60 -0.37 -3.46
N LEU A 48 12.43 -0.42 -2.43
CA LEU A 48 13.86 -0.27 -2.59
C LEU A 48 14.47 -1.39 -3.45
N SER A 49 13.91 -2.60 -3.41
CA SER A 49 14.31 -3.69 -4.32
C SER A 49 13.99 -3.38 -5.79
N TRP A 50 12.87 -2.70 -6.06
CA TRP A 50 12.53 -2.21 -7.39
C TRP A 50 13.47 -1.09 -7.80
N PHE A 51 13.71 -0.10 -6.94
CA PHE A 51 14.64 0.99 -7.21
C PHE A 51 16.06 0.50 -7.53
N ARG A 52 16.58 -0.48 -6.78
CA ARG A 52 17.94 -1.02 -7.03
C ARG A 52 17.99 -2.02 -8.19
N GLY A 53 16.85 -2.45 -8.76
CA GLY A 53 16.79 -3.52 -9.75
C GLY A 53 17.09 -4.92 -9.21
N SER A 54 16.94 -5.13 -7.90
CA SER A 54 17.16 -6.42 -7.25
C SER A 54 15.88 -7.24 -7.04
N ASN A 55 14.72 -6.65 -7.31
CA ASN A 55 13.43 -7.34 -7.19
C ASN A 55 13.41 -8.63 -8.06
N PRO A 56 13.07 -9.80 -7.50
CA PRO A 56 13.05 -11.05 -8.24
C PRO A 56 12.10 -11.03 -9.45
N CYS A 57 11.02 -10.26 -9.41
CA CYS A 57 10.05 -10.12 -10.50
C CYS A 57 10.61 -9.43 -11.75
N LEU A 58 11.83 -8.90 -11.72
CA LEU A 58 12.54 -8.38 -12.89
C LEU A 58 13.31 -9.46 -13.68
N ARG A 59 13.42 -10.69 -13.13
CA ARG A 59 14.30 -11.74 -13.65
C ARG A 59 13.79 -13.17 -13.48
N LYS A 60 12.76 -13.37 -12.66
CA LYS A 60 12.15 -14.66 -12.35
C LYS A 60 10.63 -14.54 -12.42
N THR A 61 9.97 -15.67 -12.52
CA THR A 61 8.50 -15.79 -12.43
C THR A 61 8.15 -16.49 -11.11
N PHE A 62 7.06 -16.07 -10.46
CA PHE A 62 6.56 -16.76 -9.28
C PHE A 62 5.61 -17.89 -9.70
N ASP A 63 5.92 -19.13 -9.33
CA ASP A 63 5.02 -20.27 -9.48
C ASP A 63 4.08 -20.33 -8.27
N PRO A 64 2.77 -20.08 -8.42
CA PRO A 64 1.83 -20.07 -7.31
C PRO A 64 1.54 -21.45 -6.73
N ARG A 65 1.78 -22.54 -7.48
CA ARG A 65 1.61 -23.91 -7.00
C ARG A 65 2.78 -24.33 -6.12
N LEU A 66 4.00 -24.03 -6.57
CA LEU A 66 5.22 -24.35 -5.81
C LEU A 66 5.53 -23.32 -4.71
N ARG A 67 4.97 -22.11 -4.82
CA ARG A 67 5.31 -20.93 -3.99
C ARG A 67 6.79 -20.58 -4.05
N LEU A 68 7.39 -20.69 -5.23
CA LEU A 68 8.81 -20.44 -5.48
C LEU A 68 9.01 -19.57 -6.71
N PHE A 69 10.13 -18.83 -6.73
CA PHE A 69 10.61 -18.18 -7.95
C PHE A 69 11.35 -19.18 -8.83
N THR A 70 10.89 -19.32 -10.07
CA THR A 70 11.48 -20.21 -11.07
C THR A 70 12.06 -19.40 -12.24
N ASP A 71 12.82 -20.07 -13.10
CA ASP A 71 13.13 -19.52 -14.42
C ASP A 71 11.84 -19.40 -15.24
N GLY A 72 11.72 -18.32 -16.01
CA GLY A 72 10.51 -17.98 -16.75
C GLY A 72 10.51 -16.52 -17.21
N GLN A 73 9.45 -16.11 -17.90
CA GLN A 73 9.27 -14.72 -18.34
C GLN A 73 8.97 -13.82 -17.13
N PRO A 74 9.80 -12.81 -16.84
CA PRO A 74 9.56 -11.90 -15.73
C PRO A 74 8.21 -11.18 -15.89
N PRO A 75 7.39 -11.11 -14.83
CA PRO A 75 6.09 -10.45 -14.90
C PRO A 75 6.19 -8.92 -14.96
N ALA A 76 7.38 -8.36 -14.72
CA ALA A 76 7.61 -6.93 -14.68
C ALA A 76 8.91 -6.57 -15.40
N ALA A 77 8.91 -5.38 -15.98
CA ALA A 77 10.07 -4.72 -16.54
C ALA A 77 10.03 -3.24 -16.20
N TYR A 78 11.13 -2.54 -16.45
CA TYR A 78 11.13 -1.09 -16.40
C TYR A 78 10.40 -0.48 -17.61
N PRO A 79 9.75 0.68 -17.44
CA PRO A 79 9.59 1.44 -16.19
C PRO A 79 8.58 0.81 -15.23
N VAL A 80 8.90 0.80 -13.92
CA VAL A 80 7.96 0.38 -12.87
C VAL A 80 7.06 1.57 -12.54
N ARG A 81 5.78 1.45 -12.90
CA ARG A 81 4.78 2.53 -12.77
C ARG A 81 3.82 2.37 -11.60
N LYS A 82 3.78 1.19 -10.99
CA LYS A 82 2.96 0.90 -9.81
C LYS A 82 3.89 0.62 -8.64
N LEU A 83 4.18 1.68 -7.88
CA LEU A 83 5.03 1.67 -6.69
C LEU A 83 4.24 2.36 -5.57
N GLY A 84 4.37 1.88 -4.33
CA GLY A 84 3.65 2.41 -3.19
C GLY A 84 2.46 1.56 -2.77
N TYR A 85 2.24 1.52 -1.46
CA TYR A 85 1.14 0.79 -0.83
C TYR A 85 0.85 1.32 0.60
N MET A 86 1.26 2.55 0.89
CA MET A 86 1.22 3.14 2.23
C MET A 86 0.76 4.61 2.14
N GLU A 87 -0.39 4.83 1.50
CA GLU A 87 -0.91 6.17 1.27
C GLU A 87 -2.01 6.52 2.26
N VAL A 88 -2.09 7.80 2.62
CA VAL A 88 -3.24 8.39 3.29
C VAL A 88 -3.70 9.56 2.47
N GLY A 89 -5.00 9.67 2.25
CA GLY A 89 -5.54 10.78 1.51
C GLY A 89 -6.88 11.28 2.01
N LEU A 90 -7.18 12.50 1.59
CA LEU A 90 -8.41 13.22 1.85
C LEU A 90 -9.36 13.04 0.68
N VAL A 91 -10.57 12.56 0.94
CA VAL A 91 -11.63 12.51 -0.07
C VAL A 91 -12.07 13.93 -0.41
N THR A 92 -11.81 14.40 -1.63
CA THR A 92 -12.21 15.75 -2.06
C THR A 92 -13.57 15.76 -2.72
N ASP A 93 -13.82 14.79 -3.61
CA ASP A 93 -15.02 14.70 -4.43
C ASP A 93 -15.58 13.28 -4.38
N THR A 94 -16.89 13.13 -4.46
CA THR A 94 -17.55 11.82 -4.45
C THR A 94 -18.76 11.79 -5.39
N ARG A 95 -18.96 10.66 -6.07
CA ARG A 95 -20.16 10.36 -6.85
C ARG A 95 -20.86 9.11 -6.32
N THR A 96 -20.81 8.92 -5.00
CA THR A 96 -21.33 7.76 -4.31
C THR A 96 -21.72 8.13 -2.87
N PRO A 97 -22.83 7.63 -2.32
CA PRO A 97 -23.26 7.97 -0.96
C PRO A 97 -22.44 7.29 0.17
N GLU A 98 -21.67 6.25 -0.14
CA GLU A 98 -20.93 5.40 0.81
C GLU A 98 -19.70 6.11 1.40
N VAL A 99 -19.12 7.05 0.65
CA VAL A 99 -17.91 7.78 1.05
C VAL A 99 -18.18 9.27 0.97
N ARG A 100 -17.94 9.97 2.09
CA ARG A 100 -18.18 11.41 2.21
C ARG A 100 -16.93 12.21 1.88
N SER A 101 -17.08 13.30 1.11
CA SER A 101 -16.05 14.33 1.01
C SER A 101 -15.64 14.84 2.40
N GLY A 102 -14.35 15.10 2.58
CA GLY A 102 -13.74 15.45 3.87
C GLY A 102 -13.28 14.25 4.70
N SER A 103 -13.60 13.01 4.30
CA SER A 103 -13.14 11.81 5.01
C SER A 103 -11.66 11.54 4.73
N LEU A 104 -10.96 10.98 5.71
CA LEU A 104 -9.61 10.46 5.51
C LEU A 104 -9.65 8.94 5.27
N VAL A 105 -8.85 8.47 4.32
CA VAL A 105 -8.75 7.05 3.96
C VAL A 105 -7.28 6.63 3.83
N SER A 106 -6.99 5.40 4.26
CA SER A 106 -5.72 4.70 4.05
C SER A 106 -5.86 3.82 2.82
N LEU A 107 -4.84 3.84 1.97
CA LEU A 107 -4.83 3.20 0.66
C LEU A 107 -3.54 2.39 0.46
N ALA A 108 -3.62 1.41 -0.44
CA ALA A 108 -2.49 0.61 -0.89
C ALA A 108 -2.45 0.56 -2.42
N ILE A 109 -2.42 1.73 -3.06
CA ILE A 109 -2.73 1.87 -4.49
C ILE A 109 -1.59 2.48 -5.32
N GLY A 110 -0.62 3.10 -4.65
CA GLY A 110 0.63 3.58 -5.23
C GLY A 110 0.85 5.08 -5.05
N HIS A 111 2.10 5.52 -5.20
CA HIS A 111 2.48 6.93 -5.06
C HIS A 111 1.92 7.77 -6.21
N ALA A 112 0.88 8.52 -5.92
CA ALA A 112 0.50 9.68 -6.71
C ALA A 112 -0.02 10.80 -5.81
N THR A 113 -0.10 12.02 -6.36
CA THR A 113 -0.73 13.15 -5.68
C THR A 113 -2.22 12.97 -5.49
N SER A 114 -2.85 12.18 -6.34
CA SER A 114 -4.29 11.97 -6.36
C SER A 114 -4.65 10.62 -6.97
N HIS A 115 -5.78 10.07 -6.52
CA HIS A 115 -6.36 8.83 -7.01
C HIS A 115 -7.88 8.99 -7.18
N VAL A 116 -8.43 8.26 -8.15
CA VAL A 116 -9.87 8.01 -8.23
C VAL A 116 -10.07 6.54 -7.93
N LEU A 117 -10.92 6.24 -6.96
CA LEU A 117 -11.22 4.89 -6.49
C LEU A 117 -12.68 4.59 -6.69
N HIS A 118 -13.00 3.34 -7.03
CA HIS A 118 -14.37 2.84 -7.09
C HIS A 118 -14.70 2.05 -5.83
N VAL A 119 -15.87 2.29 -5.23
CA VAL A 119 -16.21 1.73 -3.90
C VAL A 119 -16.35 0.21 -3.86
N LEU A 120 -16.55 -0.43 -5.01
CA LEU A 120 -16.68 -1.89 -5.09
C LEU A 120 -15.40 -2.60 -5.53
N ASP A 121 -14.52 -1.92 -6.26
CA ASP A 121 -13.35 -2.54 -6.89
C ASP A 121 -12.06 -2.28 -6.13
N ASP A 122 -11.97 -1.13 -5.46
CA ASP A 122 -10.76 -0.71 -4.76
C ASP A 122 -10.87 -0.92 -3.25
N HIS A 123 -9.78 -1.42 -2.67
CA HIS A 123 -9.66 -1.54 -1.23
C HIS A 123 -9.17 -0.23 -0.61
N PHE A 124 -9.91 0.26 0.39
CA PHE A 124 -9.52 1.39 1.22
C PHE A 124 -9.99 1.16 2.66
N VAL A 125 -9.31 1.81 3.61
CA VAL A 125 -9.65 1.74 5.03
C VAL A 125 -9.96 3.15 5.54
N PRO A 126 -11.19 3.44 5.98
CA PRO A 126 -11.50 4.71 6.63
C PRO A 126 -10.61 4.93 7.87
N LEU A 127 -10.03 6.12 8.01
CA LEU A 127 -9.24 6.45 9.19
C LEU A 127 -10.17 6.75 10.39
N PRO A 128 -9.90 6.17 11.57
CA PRO A 128 -10.55 6.60 12.81
C PRO A 128 -10.27 8.10 13.08
N PRO A 129 -11.26 8.86 13.57
CA PRO A 129 -11.12 10.31 13.78
C PRO A 129 -10.13 10.70 14.88
N ASP A 130 -9.79 9.77 15.77
CA ASP A 130 -8.85 9.94 16.88
C ASP A 130 -7.42 9.45 16.55
N LEU A 131 -7.20 8.91 15.35
CA LEU A 131 -5.88 8.49 14.90
C LEU A 131 -5.16 9.66 14.21
N ASP A 132 -3.88 9.86 14.53
CA ASP A 132 -3.01 10.76 13.77
C ASP A 132 -3.00 10.34 12.28
N PRO A 133 -3.41 11.23 11.35
CA PRO A 133 -3.43 10.92 9.93
C PRO A 133 -2.13 10.35 9.38
N LEU A 134 -0.96 10.76 9.90
CA LEU A 134 0.33 10.24 9.46
C LEU A 134 0.45 8.73 9.75
N LEU A 135 -0.08 8.25 10.88
CA LEU A 135 -0.06 6.82 11.23
C LEU A 135 -0.96 5.98 10.33
N GLY A 136 -1.88 6.62 9.60
CA GLY A 136 -2.75 5.99 8.63
C GLY A 136 -2.02 5.25 7.51
N VAL A 137 -0.75 5.61 7.21
CA VAL A 137 0.05 4.96 6.15
C VAL A 137 0.22 3.46 6.38
N TYR A 138 0.05 3.00 7.62
CA TYR A 138 0.17 1.59 7.96
C TYR A 138 -1.16 0.82 7.85
N LEU A 139 -2.33 1.46 7.88
CA LEU A 139 -3.60 0.74 8.09
C LEU A 139 -4.02 -0.17 6.94
N ALA A 140 -3.89 0.27 5.69
CA ALA A 140 -4.39 -0.48 4.53
C ALA A 140 -3.55 -1.72 4.16
N HIS A 141 -2.26 -1.75 4.54
CA HIS A 141 -1.38 -2.84 4.14
C HIS A 141 -0.52 -3.40 5.28
N MET A 142 0.26 -2.56 5.96
CA MET A 142 1.22 -3.02 6.97
C MET A 142 0.56 -3.53 8.25
N GLY A 143 -0.47 -2.86 8.72
CA GLY A 143 -1.25 -3.22 9.90
C GLY A 143 -1.81 -4.65 9.80
N PRO A 144 -2.52 -5.01 8.71
CA PRO A 144 -2.98 -6.38 8.47
C PRO A 144 -1.85 -7.42 8.44
N ILE A 145 -0.69 -7.11 7.83
CA ILE A 145 0.47 -8.01 7.83
C ILE A 145 0.98 -8.25 9.26
N CYS A 146 1.16 -7.17 10.02
CA CYS A 146 1.58 -7.26 11.43
C CYS A 146 0.56 -8.00 12.29
N ALA A 147 -0.74 -7.77 12.07
CA ALA A 147 -1.80 -8.45 12.79
C ALA A 147 -1.80 -9.96 12.49
N ASN A 148 -1.64 -10.34 11.22
CA ASN A 148 -1.53 -11.75 10.83
C ASN A 148 -0.30 -12.43 11.46
N ALA A 149 0.85 -11.75 11.51
CA ALA A 149 2.04 -12.27 12.17
C ALA A 149 1.82 -12.50 13.68
N LEU A 150 1.14 -11.57 14.36
CA LEU A 150 0.78 -11.72 15.77
C LEU A 150 -0.19 -12.89 16.00
N LEU A 151 -1.22 -13.04 15.16
CA LEU A 151 -2.17 -14.16 15.24
C LEU A 151 -1.48 -15.50 15.00
N HIS A 152 -0.55 -15.56 14.04
CA HIS A 152 0.24 -16.77 13.78
C HIS A 152 1.10 -17.15 15.00
N ALA A 153 1.85 -16.19 15.55
CA ALA A 153 2.64 -16.40 16.76
C ALA A 153 1.78 -16.78 17.97
N ALA A 154 0.58 -16.22 18.10
CA ALA A 154 -0.39 -16.59 19.11
C ALA A 154 -0.85 -18.04 18.97
N ALA A 155 -1.22 -18.48 17.76
CA ALA A 155 -1.67 -19.83 17.51
C ALA A 155 -0.63 -20.89 17.89
N GLU A 156 0.64 -20.65 17.55
CA GLU A 156 1.76 -21.51 17.96
C GLU A 156 1.96 -21.51 19.48
N THR A 157 1.83 -20.34 20.09
CA THR A 157 2.06 -20.14 21.52
C THR A 157 1.03 -20.82 22.41
N VAL A 158 -0.26 -20.70 22.06
CA VAL A 158 -1.37 -21.18 22.90
C VAL A 158 -1.92 -22.54 22.48
N GLY A 159 -1.35 -23.16 21.43
CA GLY A 159 -1.79 -24.47 20.93
C GLY A 159 -3.12 -24.43 20.16
N GLY A 160 -3.43 -23.29 19.52
CA GLY A 160 -4.74 -23.01 18.90
C GLY A 160 -5.72 -22.29 19.83
N GLY A 161 -6.87 -21.85 19.29
CA GLY A 161 -7.91 -21.17 20.08
C GLY A 161 -7.60 -19.73 20.47
N VAL A 162 -6.89 -18.98 19.62
CA VAL A 162 -6.58 -17.54 19.82
C VAL A 162 -7.85 -16.72 20.05
N GLN A 163 -7.90 -15.94 21.13
CA GLN A 163 -9.04 -15.08 21.48
C GLN A 163 -8.73 -13.60 21.23
N HIS A 164 -7.47 -13.21 21.36
CA HIS A 164 -7.02 -11.85 21.17
C HIS A 164 -5.71 -11.77 20.38
N LEU A 165 -5.53 -10.65 19.67
CA LEU A 165 -4.32 -10.36 18.90
C LEU A 165 -3.03 -10.45 19.73
N GLY A 166 -3.13 -10.11 21.03
CA GLY A 166 -1.99 -10.08 21.95
C GLY A 166 -1.61 -11.42 22.57
N ASP A 167 -2.33 -12.52 22.31
CA ASP A 167 -2.16 -13.77 23.09
C ASP A 167 -0.75 -14.39 22.95
N GLY A 168 -0.06 -14.16 21.83
CA GLY A 168 1.32 -14.62 21.61
C GLY A 168 2.40 -13.77 22.28
N VAL A 169 2.08 -12.54 22.69
CA VAL A 169 3.09 -11.53 23.08
C VAL A 169 2.83 -10.86 24.44
N ARG A 170 1.58 -10.82 24.91
CA ARG A 170 1.18 -10.11 26.13
C ARG A 170 1.89 -10.69 27.35
N GLY A 171 2.52 -9.83 28.14
CA GLY A 171 3.26 -10.21 29.35
C GLY A 171 4.59 -10.94 29.07
N ARG A 172 5.03 -11.03 27.82
CA ARG A 172 6.28 -11.70 27.43
C ARG A 172 7.35 -10.68 27.04
N ARG A 173 8.61 -11.09 27.16
CA ARG A 173 9.74 -10.36 26.60
C ARG A 173 9.80 -10.65 25.10
N VAL A 174 9.50 -9.66 24.29
CA VAL A 174 9.51 -9.76 22.83
C VAL A 174 10.73 -9.02 22.30
N LEU A 175 11.55 -9.71 21.51
CA LEU A 175 12.60 -9.09 20.72
C LEU A 175 12.06 -8.88 19.30
N VAL A 176 11.99 -7.63 18.87
CA VAL A 176 11.63 -7.28 17.49
C VAL A 176 12.93 -7.01 16.73
N THR A 177 13.24 -7.85 15.74
CA THR A 177 14.40 -7.66 14.85
C THR A 177 13.94 -7.50 13.41
N GLY A 178 14.49 -6.53 12.68
CA GLY A 178 14.24 -6.39 11.24
C GLY A 178 12.88 -5.76 10.87
N ALA A 179 12.19 -5.06 11.78
CA ALA A 179 10.98 -4.29 11.48
C ALA A 179 11.31 -3.04 10.65
N GLY A 180 11.67 -3.25 9.39
CA GLY A 180 12.02 -2.24 8.41
C GLY A 180 10.80 -1.59 7.76
N VAL A 181 9.82 -1.18 8.56
CA VAL A 181 8.83 -0.22 8.07
C VAL A 181 9.42 1.16 8.33
N ILE A 182 10.22 1.63 7.39
CA ILE A 182 10.52 3.06 7.32
C ILE A 182 9.25 3.70 6.76
N GLY A 183 8.68 4.65 7.50
CA GLY A 183 7.60 5.51 7.01
C GLY A 183 8.17 6.57 6.09
#